data_AF-A0A7G9XSP1-F1
#
_entry.id   AF-A0A7G9XSP1-F1
#
_cell.length_a   1.000
_cell.length_b   1.000
_cell.length_c   1.000
_cell.angle_alpha   90.00
_cell.angle_beta   90.00
_cell.angle_gamma   90.00
#
_symmetry.space_group_name_H-M   'P 1'
#
loop_
_entity.id
_entity.type
_entity.pdbx_description
1 polymer ?
#
loop_
_entity_poly.entity_id
_entity_poly.type
_entity_poly.pdbx_seq_one_letter_code
_entity_poly.pdbx_strand_id
1 'polypeptide(L)' 'MHLTVESRSTRTELDVERVLEDVHRVRDGAHVIGYVLEAGPVFVSLSGPVFNTSVEVGQSYDLNTAVRILAEA' A
#
# COMPACT_ATOMS: atom_id res chain seq x y z
N MET A 1 -7.88 9.30 -4.41
CA MET A 1 -7.34 10.12 -3.31
C MET A 1 -5.84 10.09 -3.46
N HIS A 2 -5.17 11.24 -3.50
CA HIS A 2 -3.72 11.33 -3.71
C HIS A 2 -3.05 11.54 -2.35
N LEU A 3 -2.08 10.70 -1.98
CA LEU A 3 -1.38 10.77 -0.70
C LEU A 3 0.11 11.01 -0.93
N THR A 4 0.66 12.06 -0.33
CA THR A 4 2.10 12.36 -0.38
C THR A 4 2.74 11.95 0.94
N VAL A 5 3.75 11.09 0.89
CA VAL A 5 4.57 10.70 2.05
C VAL A 5 5.97 11.30 1.89
N GLU A 6 6.47 11.99 2.93
CA GLU A 6 7.82 12.57 2.94
C GLU A 6 8.75 11.78 3.87
N SER A 7 9.94 11.42 3.37
CA SER A 7 11.05 10.85 4.14
C SER A 7 12.38 11.42 3.65
N ARG A 8 13.41 11.44 4.52
CA ARG A 8 14.58 12.35 4.47
C ARG A 8 15.53 12.30 3.24
N SER A 9 15.26 11.51 2.20
CA SER A 9 16.16 11.45 1.04
C SER A 9 15.50 11.26 -0.34
N THR A 10 14.20 10.99 -0.44
CA THR A 10 13.51 10.86 -1.73
C THR A 10 12.01 10.97 -1.49
N ARG A 11 11.36 11.97 -2.10
CA ARG A 11 9.90 12.04 -2.14
C ARG A 11 9.42 11.06 -3.20
N THR A 12 9.12 9.83 -2.80
CA THR A 12 8.49 8.85 -3.68
C THR A 12 6.99 9.10 -3.65
N GLU A 13 6.46 9.58 -4.78
CA GLU A 13 5.01 9.72 -4.96
C GLU A 13 4.43 8.34 -5.27
N LEU A 14 3.59 7.83 -4.37
CA LEU A 14 2.92 6.55 -4.55
C LEU A 14 1.49 6.78 -5.02
N ASP A 15 1.12 6.07 -6.08
CA ASP A 15 -0.25 6.04 -6.56
C ASP A 15 -1.03 4.97 -5.81
N VAL A 16 -2.07 5.40 -5.09
CA VAL A 16 -2.98 4.52 -4.35
C VAL A 16 -4.35 4.53 -5.01
N GLU A 17 -4.75 3.40 -5.56
CA GLU A 17 -6.00 3.23 -6.30
C GLU A 17 -6.85 2.15 -5.66
N ARG A 18 -8.11 2.46 -5.33
CA ARG A 18 -9.08 1.47 -4.87
C ARG A 18 -9.54 0.64 -6.06
N VAL A 19 -9.16 -0.64 -6.09
CA VAL A 19 -9.43 -1.56 -7.21
C VAL A 19 -10.58 -2.53 -6.93
N LEU A 20 -10.87 -2.76 -5.65
CA LEU A 20 -12.05 -3.45 -5.15
C LEU A 20 -12.59 -2.68 -3.95
N GLU A 21 -13.75 -3.07 -3.44
CA GLU A 21 -14.33 -2.45 -2.24
C GLU A 21 -13.30 -2.41 -1.11
N ASP A 22 -12.64 -3.49 -0.76
CA ASP A 22 -11.73 -3.47 0.40
C ASP A 22 -10.24 -3.49 -0.01
N VAL A 23 -9.92 -3.30 -1.29
CA VAL A 23 -8.54 -3.47 -1.78
C VAL A 23 -8.04 -2.22 -2.49
N HIS A 24 -6.91 -1.73 -2.00
CA HIS A 24 -6.16 -0.62 -2.55
C HIS A 24 -4.89 -1.16 -3.21
N ARG A 25 -4.70 -0.89 -4.49
CA ARG A 25 -3.46 -1.16 -5.21
C ARG A 25 -2.52 0.01 -5.02
N VAL A 26 -1.27 -0.29 -4.65
CA VAL A 26 -0.22 0.72 -4.46
C VAL A 26 0.81 0.56 -5.57
N ARG A 27 1.16 1.68 -6.21
CA ARG A 27 2.16 1.74 -7.27
C ARG A 27 3.25 2.76 -6.99
N ASP A 28 4.44 2.43 -7.43
CA ASP A 28 5.52 3.38 -7.67
C ASP A 28 5.65 3.57 -9.19
N GLY A 29 5.10 4.69 -9.68
CA GLY A 29 4.91 4.94 -11.10
C GLY A 29 4.13 3.82 -11.81
N ALA A 30 4.79 3.14 -12.76
CA ALA A 30 4.17 2.04 -13.51
C ALA A 30 4.22 0.68 -12.79
N HIS A 31 4.95 0.57 -11.67
CA HIS A 31 5.18 -0.69 -11.00
C HIS A 31 4.22 -0.88 -9.81
N VAL A 32 3.54 -2.03 -9.75
CA VAL A 32 2.73 -2.40 -8.57
C VAL A 32 3.66 -2.99 -7.53
N ILE A 33 3.83 -2.28 -6.41
CA ILE A 33 4.62 -2.75 -5.27
C ILE A 33 3.81 -3.67 -4.36
N GLY A 34 2.49 -3.51 -4.35
CA GLY A 34 1.61 -4.32 -3.53
C GLY A 34 0.20 -3.79 -3.40
N TYR A 35 -0.46 -4.28 -2.36
CA TYR A 35 -1.85 -3.99 -2.07
C TYR A 35 -2.04 -3.72 -0.58
N VAL A 36 -3.05 -2.93 -0.26
CA VAL A 36 -3.56 -2.78 1.10
C VAL A 36 -4.99 -3.31 1.14
N LEU A 37 -5.22 -4.31 1.98
CA LEU A 37 -6.54 -4.90 2.22
C LEU A 37 -7.14 -4.31 3.50
N GLU A 38 -8.34 -3.76 3.41
CA GLU A 38 -9.16 -3.39 4.57
C GLU A 38 -9.81 -4.66 5.14
N ALA A 39 -9.40 -5.04 6.35
CA ALA A 39 -9.84 -6.25 7.04
C ALA A 39 -10.53 -5.85 8.36
N GLY A 40 -11.75 -5.33 8.25
CA GLY A 40 -12.48 -4.77 9.39
C GLY A 40 -11.82 -3.47 9.86
N PRO A 41 -11.35 -3.35 11.13
CA PRO A 41 -10.77 -2.11 11.64
C PRO A 41 -9.30 -1.89 11.25
N VAL A 42 -8.66 -2.86 10.58
CA VAL A 42 -7.24 -2.81 10.24
C VAL A 42 -7.01 -2.84 8.73
N PHE A 43 -5.89 -2.27 8.32
CA PHE A 43 -5.34 -2.32 6.98
C PHE A 43 -4.15 -3.28 6.97
N VAL A 44 -4.20 -4.29 6.11
CA VAL A 44 -3.15 -5.31 5.93
C VAL A 44 -2.33 -4.96 4.70
N SER A 45 -1.01 -4.86 4.86
CA SER A 45 -0.06 -4.55 3.79
C SER A 45 0.43 -5.84 3.14
N LEU A 46 0.17 -6.00 1.85
CA LEU A 46 0.47 -7.20 1.07
C LEU A 46 1.49 -6.86 -0.02
N SER A 47 2.74 -7.32 0.13
CA SER A 47 3.82 -7.09 -0.84
C SER A 47 3.74 -8.09 -2.00
N GLY A 48 3.84 -7.57 -3.22
CA GLY A 48 3.84 -8.37 -4.44
C GLY A 48 2.99 -7.76 -5.55
N PRO A 49 3.34 -8.00 -6.82
CA PRO A 49 2.67 -7.34 -7.94
C PRO A 49 1.24 -7.86 -8.20
N VAL A 50 0.90 -9.04 -7.68
CA VAL A 50 -0.39 -9.72 -7.91
C VAL A 50 -1.06 -10.03 -6.58
N PHE A 51 -2.28 -9.51 -6.37
CA PHE A 51 -2.98 -9.58 -5.08
C PHE A 51 -3.07 -11.00 -4.51
N ASN A 52 -3.51 -11.97 -5.32
CA ASN A 52 -3.72 -13.36 -4.89
C ASN A 52 -2.44 -14.11 -4.51
N THR A 53 -1.26 -13.59 -4.86
CA THR A 53 0.04 -14.20 -4.54
C THR A 53 0.92 -13.27 -3.71
N SER A 54 0.36 -12.16 -3.22
CA SER A 54 1.09 -11.21 -2.39
C SER A 54 1.23 -11.74 -0.96
N VAL A 55 2.28 -11.33 -0.29
CA VAL A 55 2.63 -11.79 1.06
C VAL A 55 2.38 -10.67 2.05
N GLU A 56 1.77 -11.00 3.19
CA GLU A 56 1.60 -10.04 4.28
C GLU A 56 2.96 -9.60 4.83
N VAL A 57 3.17 -8.28 4.85
CA VAL A 57 4.40 -7.65 5.38
C VAL A 57 4.12 -6.75 6.59
N GLY A 58 2.85 -6.50 6.91
CA GLY A 58 2.47 -5.81 8.14
C GLY A 58 1.01 -5.38 8.17
N GLN A 59 0.63 -4.73 9.27
CA GLN A 59 -0.73 -4.27 9.54
C GLN A 59 -0.73 -2.93 10.29
N SER A 60 -1.77 -2.13 10.10
CA SER A 60 -1.97 -0.85 10.79
C SER A 60 -3.47 -0.54 10.93
N TYR A 61 -3.81 0.47 11.74
CA TYR A 61 -5.18 1.01 11.85
C TYR A 61 -5.42 2.19 10.90
N ASP A 62 -4.46 2.50 10.04
CA ASP A 62 -4.45 3.67 9.16
C ASP A 62 -3.86 3.28 7.80
N LEU A 63 -4.60 3.61 6.73
CA LEU A 63 -4.21 3.35 5.35
C LEU A 63 -2.84 3.96 5.01
N ASN A 64 -2.55 5.16 5.51
CA ASN A 64 -1.29 5.84 5.18
C ASN A 64 -0.09 5.08 5.76
N THR A 65 -0.23 4.58 6.98
CA THR A 65 0.77 3.75 7.64
C THR A 65 0.92 2.40 6.93
N ALA A 66 -0.17 1.77 6.47
CA ALA A 66 -0.09 0.53 5.69
C ALA A 66 0.67 0.75 4.36
N VAL A 67 0.36 1.82 3.64
CA VAL A 67 1.08 2.19 2.41
C VAL A 67 2.56 2.45 2.68
N ARG A 68 2.91 3.06 3.81
CA ARG A 68 4.30 3.27 4.23
C ARG A 68 5.03 1.96 4.55
N ILE A 69 4.39 1.04 5.29
CA ILE A 69 4.93 -0.29 5.55
C ILE A 69 5.27 -0.98 4.22
N LEU A 70 4.37 -0.89 3.24
CA LEU A 70 4.56 -1.47 1.92
C LEU A 70 5.71 -0.84 1.14
N ALA A 71 5.94 0.47 1.30
CA ALA A 71 7.03 1.19 0.63
C ALA A 71 8.42 0.90 1.23
N GLU A 72 8.46 0.40 2.47
CA GLU A 72 9.68 0.12 3.23
C GLU A 72 10.02 -1.39 3.30
N ALA A 73 9.15 -2.27 2.77
CA ALA A 73 9.27 -3.73 2.78
C ALA A 73 10.13 -4.28 1.62
#